data_AF-A0A2T9JHW4-F1
#
_entry.id   AF-A0A2T9JHW4-F1
#
_cell.length_a   1.000
_cell.length_b   1.000
_cell.length_c   1.000
_cell.angle_alpha   90.00
_cell.angle_beta   90.00
_cell.angle_gamma   90.00
#
_symmetry.space_group_name_H-M   'P 1'
#
loop_
_entity.id
_entity.type
_entity.pdbx_description
1 polymer ?
#
loop_
_entity_poly.entity_id
_entity_poly.type
_entity_poly.pdbx_seq_one_letter_code
_entity_poly.pdbx_strand_id
1 'polypeptide(L)'
;MNRAKINAQIWIAIEAELAARGCSPVAPETKLGEIGISANDLVAALASRLDVQAPSLKAGFLIGTVDALDRPDELNLGLLAAWLTDIIAPFFVGERASAFKARDRTITESIKEAARFPLELDPGTVEHASPLPASRGGFKSAKPPPADPFVHTRIHFATDRKSHPDKTTGVGFGAERGDKLVLGECEVSFPLDRRPGELPRPTIWKLEFKPDPKKHVMLQKVVTQAEQVFYDGIKAKLDETKGREAFVFIHGYNVSFESAALRTAQLALDLKFDGAPILYSWPSNGKVAAYVVDHNNAVGSAERLGAFLETLAARTGAKRVHIIAHSMGNQALCAALDRLSLTLGGSKVVHHVALAAPDVDADQFRQMSKGVCKAAATVTLYASSKDLAIRASKKVNGHPRAGEPLVIVPGVDTVDASAVGTDFLSHGYFSDDRSMLEDIYNVIRDVPASQRFNLKPASTTAGGYFIFR
;
A
#
# COMPACT_ATOMS: atom_id res chain seq x y z
N MET A 1 -14.31 -24.25 18.70
CA MET A 1 -14.18 -23.55 20.01
C MET A 1 -14.60 -22.08 19.85
N ASN A 2 -15.26 -21.41 20.80
CA ASN A 2 -15.66 -20.01 20.62
C ASN A 2 -14.49 -19.05 20.97
N ARG A 3 -14.48 -17.84 20.39
CA ARG A 3 -13.38 -16.87 20.50
C ARG A 3 -13.01 -16.54 21.95
N ALA A 4 -13.98 -16.45 22.85
CA ALA A 4 -13.77 -16.20 24.27
C ALA A 4 -13.02 -17.36 24.96
N LYS A 5 -13.35 -18.62 24.63
CA LYS A 5 -12.62 -19.79 25.15
C LYS A 5 -11.20 -19.87 24.59
N ILE A 6 -10.99 -19.50 23.34
CA ILE A 6 -9.65 -19.46 22.70
C ILE A 6 -8.80 -18.39 23.37
N ASN A 7 -9.35 -17.20 23.57
CA ASN A 7 -8.66 -16.12 24.27
C ASN A 7 -8.32 -16.49 25.72
N ALA A 8 -9.26 -17.13 26.44
CA ALA A 8 -9.01 -17.62 27.80
C ALA A 8 -7.89 -18.67 27.84
N GLN A 9 -7.81 -19.58 26.87
CA GLN A 9 -6.72 -20.56 26.79
C GLN A 9 -5.37 -19.93 26.45
N ILE A 10 -5.36 -18.91 25.57
CA ILE A 10 -4.16 -18.14 25.28
C ILE A 10 -3.66 -17.43 26.54
N TRP A 11 -4.57 -16.83 27.31
CA TRP A 11 -4.23 -16.23 28.61
C TRP A 11 -3.67 -17.24 29.60
N ILE A 12 -4.29 -18.42 29.75
CA ILE A 12 -3.76 -19.50 30.59
C ILE A 12 -2.35 -19.91 30.15
N ALA A 13 -2.11 -20.01 28.84
CA ALA A 13 -0.80 -20.35 28.30
C ALA A 13 0.25 -19.26 28.53
N ILE A 14 -0.14 -17.98 28.40
CA ILE A 14 0.70 -16.81 28.70
C ILE A 14 1.07 -16.80 30.19
N GLU A 15 0.09 -16.89 31.09
CA GLU A 15 0.33 -16.90 32.54
C GLU A 15 1.25 -18.05 32.97
N ALA A 16 1.02 -19.25 32.42
CA ALA A 16 1.82 -20.42 32.75
C ALA A 16 3.26 -20.36 32.18
N GLU A 17 3.48 -19.61 31.10
CA GLU A 17 4.82 -19.38 30.55
C GLU A 17 5.56 -18.30 31.34
N LEU A 18 4.86 -17.24 31.74
CA LEU A 18 5.40 -16.18 32.59
C LEU A 18 5.77 -16.70 33.98
N ALA A 19 4.93 -17.54 34.58
CA ALA A 19 5.21 -18.19 35.86
C ALA A 19 6.45 -19.10 35.78
N ALA A 20 6.61 -19.85 34.67
CA ALA A 20 7.79 -20.69 34.44
C ALA A 20 9.09 -19.86 34.31
N ARG A 21 8.97 -18.58 33.92
CA ARG A 21 10.08 -17.62 33.83
C ARG A 21 10.26 -16.78 35.10
N GLY A 22 9.54 -17.10 36.18
CA GLY A 22 9.63 -16.39 37.46
C GLY A 22 9.01 -15.00 37.46
N CYS A 23 8.17 -14.67 36.47
CA CYS A 23 7.43 -13.41 36.43
C CYS A 23 6.20 -13.50 37.37
N SER A 24 5.97 -12.45 38.16
CA SER A 24 4.72 -12.28 38.91
C SER A 24 3.54 -12.04 37.96
N PRO A 25 2.27 -12.22 38.40
CA PRO A 25 1.11 -11.90 37.58
C PRO A 25 1.21 -10.46 37.08
N VAL A 26 1.22 -10.31 35.77
CA VAL A 26 1.44 -9.07 35.05
C VAL A 26 0.14 -8.63 34.41
N ALA A 27 -0.18 -7.34 34.57
CA ALA A 27 -1.39 -6.76 34.01
C ALA A 27 -1.36 -6.85 32.47
N PRO A 28 -2.52 -6.96 31.79
CA PRO A 28 -2.58 -7.01 30.32
C PRO A 28 -1.85 -5.86 29.60
N GLU A 29 -1.73 -4.72 30.26
CA GLU A 29 -1.10 -3.50 29.78
C GLU A 29 0.43 -3.54 29.85
N THR A 30 1.00 -4.53 30.54
CA THR A 30 2.45 -4.71 30.71
C THR A 30 3.10 -4.99 29.36
N LYS A 31 4.14 -4.22 29.02
CA LYS A 31 4.88 -4.42 27.76
C LYS A 31 5.86 -5.57 27.90
N LEU A 32 6.04 -6.32 26.81
CA LEU A 32 6.97 -7.44 26.76
C LEU A 32 8.42 -7.02 27.06
N GLY A 33 8.83 -5.85 26.55
CA GLY A 33 10.14 -5.27 26.86
C GLY A 33 10.36 -4.92 28.35
N GLU A 34 9.30 -4.62 29.11
CA GLU A 34 9.40 -4.28 30.54
C GLU A 34 9.74 -5.51 31.40
N ILE A 35 9.37 -6.70 30.93
CA ILE A 35 9.66 -7.98 31.59
C ILE A 35 10.81 -8.74 30.93
N GLY A 36 11.52 -8.11 29.99
CA GLY A 36 12.70 -8.70 29.32
C GLY A 36 12.38 -9.92 28.46
N ILE A 37 11.16 -10.01 27.93
CA ILE A 37 10.70 -11.12 27.09
C ILE A 37 10.49 -10.62 25.66
N SER A 38 11.10 -11.28 24.68
CA SER A 38 10.80 -11.04 23.27
C SER A 38 9.44 -11.63 22.89
N ALA A 39 8.67 -10.93 22.04
CA ALA A 39 7.42 -11.44 21.51
C ALA A 39 7.60 -12.76 20.74
N ASN A 40 8.72 -12.91 20.03
CA ASN A 40 9.03 -14.15 19.32
C ASN A 40 9.31 -15.32 20.27
N ASP A 41 10.05 -15.07 21.36
CA ASP A 41 10.38 -16.10 22.35
C ASP A 41 9.14 -16.56 23.11
N LEU A 42 8.24 -15.62 23.43
CA LEU A 42 6.98 -15.92 24.08
C LEU A 42 6.06 -16.70 23.13
N VAL A 43 5.91 -16.26 21.88
CA VAL A 43 5.06 -16.93 20.88
C VAL A 43 5.60 -18.31 20.50
N ALA A 44 6.92 -18.50 20.44
CA ALA A 44 7.53 -19.80 20.23
C ALA A 44 7.19 -20.77 21.37
N ALA A 45 7.30 -20.33 22.62
CA ALA A 45 6.95 -21.13 23.79
C ALA A 45 5.45 -21.43 23.88
N LEU A 46 4.60 -20.45 23.53
CA LEU A 46 3.15 -20.63 23.44
C LEU A 46 2.76 -21.61 22.34
N ALA A 47 3.42 -21.58 21.18
CA ALA A 47 3.17 -22.49 20.08
C ALA A 47 3.37 -23.95 20.51
N SER A 48 4.43 -24.27 21.26
CA SER A 48 4.66 -25.61 21.82
C SER A 48 3.59 -26.06 22.82
N ARG A 49 2.94 -25.11 23.52
CA ARG A 49 1.86 -25.39 24.48
C ARG A 49 0.48 -25.48 23.82
N LEU A 50 0.28 -24.77 22.69
CA LEU A 50 -0.97 -24.73 21.92
C LEU A 50 -1.04 -25.81 20.82
N ASP A 51 0.10 -26.43 20.47
CA ASP A 51 0.23 -27.52 19.49
C ASP A 51 -0.67 -28.73 19.81
N VAL A 52 -0.96 -28.95 21.09
CA VAL A 52 -1.85 -30.03 21.58
C VAL A 52 -3.29 -29.87 21.08
N GLN A 53 -3.70 -28.67 20.65
CA GLN A 53 -5.08 -28.36 20.30
C GLN A 53 -5.29 -27.93 18.82
N ALA A 54 -4.24 -27.53 18.10
CA ALA A 54 -4.30 -27.15 16.68
C ALA A 54 -3.10 -27.70 15.86
N PRO A 55 -3.14 -28.97 15.40
CA PRO A 55 -1.98 -29.67 14.81
C PRO A 55 -1.44 -29.09 13.48
N SER A 56 -2.17 -28.14 12.87
CA SER A 56 -1.76 -27.47 11.62
C SER A 56 -1.03 -26.14 11.86
N LEU A 57 -1.00 -25.67 13.11
CA LEU A 57 -0.43 -24.39 13.49
C LEU A 57 1.05 -24.54 13.85
N LYS A 58 1.93 -24.46 12.85
CA LYS A 58 3.38 -24.56 13.09
C LYS A 58 3.89 -23.33 13.85
N ALA A 59 4.78 -23.52 14.82
CA ALA A 59 5.43 -22.42 15.55
C ALA A 59 6.06 -21.37 14.60
N GLY A 60 6.67 -21.83 13.50
CA GLY A 60 7.24 -20.94 12.48
C GLY A 60 6.24 -20.03 11.75
N PHE A 61 4.96 -20.38 11.72
CA PHE A 61 3.88 -19.53 11.19
C PHE A 61 3.55 -18.40 12.17
N LEU A 62 3.35 -18.72 13.45
CA LEU A 62 3.07 -17.71 14.48
C LEU A 62 4.23 -16.74 14.67
N ILE A 63 5.47 -17.24 14.72
CA ILE A 63 6.67 -16.39 14.82
C ILE A 63 6.76 -15.46 13.59
N GLY A 64 6.52 -15.98 12.38
CA GLY A 64 6.52 -15.17 11.17
C GLY A 64 5.45 -14.07 11.16
N THR A 65 4.34 -14.25 11.88
CA THR A 65 3.34 -13.20 12.05
C THR A 65 3.76 -12.13 13.06
N VAL A 66 4.52 -12.46 14.10
CA VAL A 66 5.08 -11.49 15.06
C VAL A 66 6.18 -10.65 14.41
N ASP A 67 7.05 -11.29 13.60
CA ASP A 67 8.11 -10.65 12.82
C ASP A 67 7.58 -9.59 11.83
N ALA A 68 6.29 -9.67 11.47
CA ALA A 68 5.63 -8.71 10.59
C ALA A 68 5.12 -7.45 11.32
N LEU A 69 5.27 -7.38 12.65
CA LEU A 69 4.92 -6.20 13.45
C LEU A 69 6.07 -5.19 13.44
N ASP A 70 5.73 -3.91 13.29
CA ASP A 70 6.71 -2.81 13.19
C ASP A 70 7.53 -2.62 14.49
N ARG A 71 6.94 -2.99 15.64
CA ARG A 71 7.56 -2.91 16.99
C ARG A 71 7.09 -4.03 17.93
N PRO A 72 7.57 -5.27 17.76
CA PRO A 72 7.12 -6.41 18.56
C PRO A 72 7.46 -6.27 20.06
N ASP A 73 8.51 -5.53 20.41
CA ASP A 73 8.94 -5.31 21.80
C ASP A 73 8.08 -4.27 22.55
N GLU A 74 7.30 -3.47 21.82
CA GLU A 74 6.34 -2.52 22.39
C GLU A 74 4.94 -3.13 22.60
N LEU A 75 4.74 -4.38 22.20
CA LEU A 75 3.49 -5.09 22.39
C LEU A 75 3.24 -5.34 23.88
N ASN A 76 2.02 -5.10 24.34
CA ASN A 76 1.60 -5.54 25.66
C ASN A 76 0.91 -6.91 25.60
N LEU A 77 0.81 -7.56 26.76
CA LEU A 77 0.27 -8.92 26.87
C LEU A 77 -1.18 -9.03 26.37
N GLY A 78 -1.99 -7.98 26.59
CA GLY A 78 -3.38 -7.93 26.13
C GLY A 78 -3.51 -7.86 24.62
N LEU A 79 -2.68 -7.03 23.98
CA LEU A 79 -2.60 -6.92 22.52
C LEU A 79 -2.06 -8.22 21.92
N LEU A 80 -1.05 -8.84 22.54
CA LEU A 80 -0.53 -10.14 22.11
C LEU A 80 -1.62 -11.23 22.17
N ALA A 81 -2.36 -11.31 23.28
CA ALA A 81 -3.40 -12.30 23.47
C ALA A 81 -4.56 -12.12 22.48
N ALA A 82 -4.99 -10.88 22.24
CA ALA A 82 -6.02 -10.56 21.25
C ALA A 82 -5.56 -10.94 19.83
N TRP A 83 -4.33 -10.58 19.49
CA TRP A 83 -3.73 -10.84 18.19
C TRP A 83 -3.55 -12.35 17.91
N LEU A 84 -3.04 -13.11 18.88
CA LEU A 84 -2.99 -14.58 18.80
C LEU A 84 -4.39 -15.19 18.68
N THR A 85 -5.38 -14.63 19.39
CA THR A 85 -6.78 -15.11 19.29
C THR A 85 -7.31 -14.94 17.88
N ASP A 86 -7.02 -13.82 17.23
CA ASP A 86 -7.45 -13.55 15.84
C ASP A 86 -6.79 -14.47 14.82
N ILE A 87 -5.52 -14.84 15.06
CA ILE A 87 -4.78 -15.76 14.19
C ILE A 87 -5.22 -17.21 14.40
N ILE A 88 -5.50 -17.61 15.63
CA ILE A 88 -5.73 -19.00 16.03
C ILE A 88 -7.21 -19.40 15.91
N ALA A 89 -8.14 -18.48 16.18
CA ALA A 89 -9.58 -18.79 16.15
C ALA A 89 -10.09 -19.46 14.86
N PRO A 90 -9.62 -19.08 13.66
CA PRO A 90 -10.00 -19.74 12.42
C PRO A 90 -9.65 -21.23 12.33
N PHE A 91 -8.61 -21.69 13.03
CA PHE A 91 -8.14 -23.09 12.98
C PHE A 91 -9.00 -24.04 13.84
N PHE A 92 -9.79 -23.51 14.78
CA PHE A 92 -10.56 -24.28 15.75
C PHE A 92 -12.05 -24.48 15.42
N VAL A 93 -12.51 -23.95 14.29
CA VAL A 93 -13.93 -23.97 13.92
C VAL A 93 -14.21 -24.90 12.73
N GLY A 94 -13.18 -25.41 12.03
CA GLY A 94 -13.39 -26.36 10.92
C GLY A 94 -14.28 -25.83 9.79
N GLU A 95 -14.53 -24.51 9.74
CA GLU A 95 -15.45 -23.88 8.81
C GLU A 95 -14.72 -23.53 7.50
N ARG A 96 -15.19 -24.10 6.39
CA ARG A 96 -14.78 -23.69 5.04
C ARG A 96 -15.13 -22.21 4.82
N ALA A 97 -14.24 -21.52 4.10
CA ALA A 97 -14.22 -20.09 3.81
C ALA A 97 -15.54 -19.44 3.30
N SER A 98 -16.55 -20.23 2.93
CA SER A 98 -17.83 -19.78 2.37
C SER A 98 -18.84 -19.26 3.40
N ALA A 99 -18.76 -19.64 4.68
CA ALA A 99 -19.71 -19.20 5.71
C ALA A 99 -19.39 -17.79 6.31
N PHE A 100 -18.19 -17.27 6.05
CA PHE A 100 -17.68 -15.99 6.59
C PHE A 100 -18.48 -14.75 6.12
N LYS A 101 -19.17 -14.84 4.98
CA LYS A 101 -19.90 -13.70 4.37
C LYS A 101 -21.17 -13.26 5.14
N ALA A 102 -21.74 -14.10 6.00
CA ALA A 102 -23.08 -13.84 6.55
C ALA A 102 -23.10 -13.15 7.93
N ARG A 103 -21.99 -13.16 8.68
CA ARG A 103 -21.94 -12.67 10.08
C ARG A 103 -21.31 -11.28 10.28
N ASP A 104 -20.79 -10.67 9.20
CA ASP A 104 -20.13 -9.36 9.22
C ASP A 104 -21.09 -8.18 9.53
N ARG A 105 -22.41 -8.40 9.36
CA ARG A 105 -23.43 -7.39 9.68
C ARG A 105 -23.61 -7.14 11.18
N THR A 106 -23.40 -8.14 12.04
CA THR A 106 -23.73 -8.02 13.47
C THR A 106 -22.64 -7.30 14.27
N ILE A 107 -21.37 -7.41 13.84
CA ILE A 107 -20.22 -6.76 14.48
C ILE A 107 -20.27 -5.23 14.29
N THR A 108 -20.73 -4.78 13.11
CA THR A 108 -20.90 -3.36 12.80
C THR A 108 -22.02 -2.71 13.64
N GLU A 109 -23.04 -3.47 14.05
CA GLU A 109 -24.14 -2.97 14.89
C GLU A 109 -23.74 -2.88 16.37
N SER A 110 -22.97 -3.84 16.91
CA SER A 110 -22.50 -3.79 18.31
C SER A 110 -21.53 -2.62 18.59
N ILE A 111 -20.79 -2.14 17.58
CA ILE A 111 -19.93 -0.96 17.70
C ILE A 111 -20.74 0.35 17.72
N LYS A 112 -21.91 0.40 17.06
CA LYS A 112 -22.81 1.57 17.09
C LYS A 112 -23.59 1.68 18.40
N GLU A 113 -23.88 0.55 19.04
CA GLU A 113 -24.66 0.49 20.29
C GLU A 113 -23.85 0.98 21.50
N ALA A 114 -22.52 0.77 21.49
CA ALA A 114 -21.60 1.28 22.51
C ALA A 114 -21.39 2.82 22.47
N ALA A 115 -21.95 3.51 21.47
CA ALA A 115 -21.76 4.95 21.24
C ALA A 115 -23.00 5.82 21.56
N ARG A 116 -24.00 5.29 22.28
CA ARG A 116 -25.24 6.04 22.62
C ARG A 116 -25.41 6.19 24.14
N PHE A 117 -25.61 7.45 24.55
CA PHE A 117 -26.05 8.02 25.85
C PHE A 117 -25.00 8.71 26.74
N PRO A 118 -25.37 9.81 27.44
CA PRO A 118 -24.82 11.13 27.14
C PRO A 118 -24.22 11.84 28.37
N LEU A 119 -23.46 12.90 28.14
CA LEU A 119 -23.13 13.89 29.18
C LEU A 119 -23.83 15.20 28.85
N GLU A 120 -24.79 15.54 29.70
CA GLU A 120 -25.47 16.83 29.77
C GLU A 120 -24.46 17.95 30.01
N LEU A 121 -24.57 19.03 29.24
CA LEU A 121 -24.07 20.34 29.61
C LEU A 121 -25.15 21.39 29.31
N ASP A 122 -25.51 22.09 30.37
CA ASP A 122 -26.51 23.15 30.49
C ASP A 122 -26.14 24.39 29.63
N PRO A 123 -27.02 24.90 28.75
CA PRO A 123 -26.75 26.07 27.93
C PRO A 123 -27.12 27.38 28.66
N GLY A 124 -26.10 28.07 29.17
CA GLY A 124 -26.20 29.46 29.61
C GLY A 124 -26.42 30.42 28.43
N THR A 125 -27.60 31.02 28.42
CA THR A 125 -28.11 32.14 27.59
C THR A 125 -27.16 33.32 27.42
N VAL A 126 -27.03 33.87 26.20
CA VAL A 126 -27.26 35.30 25.89
C VAL A 126 -27.67 35.45 24.41
N GLU A 127 -28.92 35.82 24.16
CA GLU A 127 -29.36 36.52 22.94
C GLU A 127 -28.94 38.00 23.03
N HIS A 128 -28.55 38.64 21.92
CA HIS A 128 -29.30 39.79 21.40
C HIS A 128 -28.77 40.35 20.07
N ALA A 129 -29.73 40.43 19.13
CA ALA A 129 -30.04 41.56 18.24
C ALA A 129 -29.06 41.95 17.11
N SER A 130 -29.50 41.65 15.88
CA SER A 130 -29.18 42.43 14.68
C SER A 130 -29.77 43.85 14.76
N PRO A 131 -29.14 44.83 14.11
CA PRO A 131 -29.87 45.54 13.06
C PRO A 131 -29.05 45.80 11.79
N LEU A 132 -29.72 45.67 10.64
CA LEU A 132 -29.40 46.33 9.37
C LEU A 132 -30.36 47.54 9.21
N PRO A 133 -30.16 48.50 8.28
CA PRO A 133 -29.03 48.75 7.36
C PRO A 133 -28.61 50.24 7.30
N ALA A 134 -27.47 50.54 6.67
CA ALA A 134 -27.30 51.78 5.90
C ALA A 134 -26.28 51.59 4.77
N SER A 135 -26.77 51.69 3.52
CA SER A 135 -25.97 51.69 2.30
C SER A 135 -25.24 53.02 2.12
N ARG A 136 -23.90 53.00 2.01
CA ARG A 136 -23.15 53.99 1.21
C ARG A 136 -21.96 53.30 0.56
N GLY A 137 -21.91 53.43 -0.76
CA GLY A 137 -21.00 52.71 -1.64
C GLY A 137 -19.53 53.11 -1.48
N GLY A 138 -18.69 52.12 -1.77
CA GLY A 138 -17.27 52.25 -2.04
C GLY A 138 -16.81 50.92 -2.61
N PHE A 139 -16.40 50.90 -3.88
CA PHE A 139 -15.81 49.73 -4.53
C PHE A 139 -14.55 49.33 -3.76
N LYS A 140 -14.66 48.29 -2.92
CA LYS A 140 -13.50 47.60 -2.35
C LYS A 140 -13.12 46.49 -3.32
N SER A 141 -11.89 46.54 -3.80
CA SER A 141 -11.25 45.43 -4.50
C SER A 141 -11.53 44.14 -3.73
N ALA A 142 -12.11 43.13 -4.38
CA ALA A 142 -12.34 41.84 -3.77
C ALA A 142 -11.00 41.34 -3.22
N LYS A 143 -10.95 41.11 -1.90
CA LYS A 143 -9.86 40.38 -1.26
C LYS A 143 -9.74 39.05 -2.03
N PRO A 144 -8.54 38.61 -2.44
CA PRO A 144 -8.37 37.29 -3.02
C PRO A 144 -9.06 36.27 -2.12
N PRO A 145 -9.73 35.24 -2.68
CA PRO A 145 -10.26 34.14 -1.87
C PRO A 145 -9.15 33.70 -0.91
N PRO A 146 -9.45 33.42 0.38
CA PRO A 146 -8.48 32.82 1.26
C PRO A 146 -7.90 31.61 0.53
N ALA A 147 -6.57 31.57 0.35
CA ALA A 147 -5.92 30.42 -0.26
C ALA A 147 -6.37 29.18 0.53
N ASP A 148 -6.86 28.15 -0.18
CA ASP A 148 -7.26 26.92 0.48
C ASP A 148 -6.06 26.41 1.31
N PRO A 149 -6.27 26.00 2.57
CA PRO A 149 -5.18 25.60 3.46
C PRO A 149 -4.56 24.24 3.08
N PHE A 150 -4.93 23.69 1.92
CA PHE A 150 -4.51 22.41 1.37
C PHE A 150 -4.55 22.46 -0.17
N VAL A 151 -3.76 21.59 -0.80
CA VAL A 151 -3.70 21.46 -2.27
C VAL A 151 -4.49 20.23 -2.71
N HIS A 152 -5.25 20.36 -3.79
CA HIS A 152 -5.94 19.23 -4.42
C HIS A 152 -5.11 18.68 -5.57
N THR A 153 -4.92 17.36 -5.57
CA THR A 153 -4.34 16.61 -6.67
C THR A 153 -5.39 15.67 -7.22
N ARG A 154 -5.66 15.79 -8.51
CA ARG A 154 -6.50 14.84 -9.23
C ARG A 154 -5.64 13.70 -9.76
N ILE A 155 -6.12 12.48 -9.60
CA ILE A 155 -5.52 11.30 -10.22
C ILE A 155 -6.59 10.53 -11.00
N HIS A 156 -6.18 9.83 -12.04
CA HIS A 156 -7.02 8.86 -12.73
C HIS A 156 -6.85 7.48 -12.09
N PHE A 157 -7.84 6.59 -12.22
CA PHE A 157 -7.70 5.21 -11.79
C PHE A 157 -8.31 4.22 -12.77
N ALA A 158 -7.73 3.03 -12.79
CA ALA A 158 -8.30 1.80 -13.35
C ALA A 158 -8.27 0.74 -12.25
N THR A 159 -9.39 0.04 -12.01
CA THR A 159 -9.45 -0.96 -10.94
C THR A 159 -10.26 -2.19 -11.28
N ASP A 160 -9.74 -3.33 -10.84
CA ASP A 160 -10.37 -4.65 -10.90
C ASP A 160 -11.15 -4.97 -9.61
N ARG A 161 -11.30 -4.01 -8.72
CA ARG A 161 -12.01 -4.16 -7.46
C ARG A 161 -13.51 -4.02 -7.65
N LYS A 162 -14.27 -4.73 -6.82
CA LYS A 162 -15.70 -4.55 -6.72
C LYS A 162 -16.03 -3.21 -6.05
N SER A 163 -16.83 -2.41 -6.72
CA SER A 163 -17.34 -1.14 -6.19
C SER A 163 -18.44 -1.37 -5.16
N HIS A 164 -18.56 -0.44 -4.21
CA HIS A 164 -19.67 -0.33 -3.27
C HIS A 164 -20.01 1.15 -3.03
N PRO A 165 -21.24 1.49 -2.61
CA PRO A 165 -21.56 2.85 -2.19
C PRO A 165 -20.71 3.24 -0.97
N ASP A 166 -20.12 4.43 -0.99
CA ASP A 166 -19.35 4.97 0.12
C ASP A 166 -19.88 6.36 0.51
N LYS A 167 -20.08 6.60 1.81
CA LYS A 167 -20.71 7.84 2.28
C LYS A 167 -19.78 9.04 2.22
N THR A 168 -18.47 8.82 2.21
CA THR A 168 -17.47 9.88 2.27
C THR A 168 -17.07 10.31 0.87
N THR A 169 -16.81 9.35 -0.01
CA THR A 169 -16.25 9.54 -1.34
C THR A 169 -17.26 9.37 -2.48
N GLY A 170 -18.46 8.89 -2.17
CA GLY A 170 -19.51 8.50 -3.11
C GLY A 170 -19.40 7.04 -3.55
N VAL A 171 -18.21 6.63 -4.00
CA VAL A 171 -17.93 5.26 -4.45
C VAL A 171 -16.66 4.73 -3.78
N GLY A 172 -16.80 3.60 -3.09
CA GLY A 172 -15.69 2.84 -2.51
C GLY A 172 -15.35 1.60 -3.34
N PHE A 173 -14.15 1.07 -3.14
CA PHE A 173 -13.70 -0.17 -3.77
C PHE A 173 -13.15 -1.14 -2.74
N GLY A 174 -13.71 -2.36 -2.72
CA GLY A 174 -13.42 -3.38 -1.73
C GLY A 174 -12.21 -4.25 -2.05
N ALA A 175 -12.09 -5.34 -1.29
CA ALA A 175 -11.11 -6.39 -1.51
C ALA A 175 -11.55 -7.41 -2.57
N GLU A 176 -12.86 -7.48 -2.89
CA GLU A 176 -13.36 -8.46 -3.83
C GLU A 176 -13.03 -8.09 -5.28
N ARG A 177 -12.90 -9.14 -6.11
CA ARG A 177 -12.78 -8.98 -7.57
C ARG A 177 -14.08 -8.43 -8.15
N GLY A 178 -13.95 -7.48 -9.06
CA GLY A 178 -15.01 -6.98 -9.92
C GLY A 178 -15.08 -7.74 -11.24
N ASP A 179 -16.27 -7.81 -11.83
CA ASP A 179 -16.53 -8.53 -13.08
C ASP A 179 -15.94 -7.81 -14.31
N LYS A 180 -15.70 -6.50 -14.19
CA LYS A 180 -15.13 -5.65 -15.24
C LYS A 180 -14.11 -4.67 -14.65
N LEU A 181 -13.26 -4.11 -15.51
CA LEU A 181 -12.41 -2.99 -15.16
C LEU A 181 -13.29 -1.74 -14.97
N VAL A 182 -13.09 -1.03 -13.86
CA VAL A 182 -13.76 0.24 -13.57
C VAL A 182 -12.75 1.37 -13.72
N LEU A 183 -13.13 2.40 -14.48
CA LEU A 183 -12.30 3.57 -14.77
C LEU A 183 -12.88 4.80 -14.08
N GLY A 184 -12.04 5.78 -13.76
CA GLY A 184 -12.51 7.01 -13.16
C GLY A 184 -11.43 7.96 -12.68
N GLU A 185 -11.84 8.90 -11.84
CA GLU A 185 -10.99 9.91 -11.22
C GLU A 185 -11.18 9.96 -9.71
N CYS A 186 -10.09 10.24 -9.01
CA CYS A 186 -10.07 10.52 -7.59
C CYS A 186 -9.54 11.92 -7.33
N GLU A 187 -10.07 12.57 -6.30
CA GLU A 187 -9.57 13.83 -5.78
C GLU A 187 -8.92 13.61 -4.41
N VAL A 188 -7.66 14.00 -4.27
CA VAL A 188 -6.89 13.86 -3.03
C VAL A 188 -6.46 15.23 -2.53
N SER A 189 -6.69 15.52 -1.25
CA SER A 189 -6.22 16.76 -0.60
C SER A 189 -4.92 16.52 0.16
N PHE A 190 -4.00 17.48 0.12
CA PHE A 190 -2.73 17.47 0.85
C PHE A 190 -2.59 18.70 1.75
N PRO A 191 -2.15 18.55 3.01
CA PRO A 191 -1.79 19.69 3.85
C PRO A 191 -0.59 20.43 3.24
N LEU A 192 -0.57 21.76 3.36
CA LEU A 192 0.50 22.60 2.81
C LEU A 192 1.87 22.33 3.49
N ASP A 193 1.85 22.01 4.78
CA ASP A 193 3.04 21.75 5.58
C ASP A 193 3.28 20.24 5.72
N ARG A 194 3.77 19.62 4.64
CA ARG A 194 4.19 18.21 4.62
C ARG A 194 5.58 18.07 4.00
N ARG A 195 6.35 17.07 4.44
CA ARG A 195 7.60 16.73 3.75
C ARG A 195 7.31 15.79 2.57
N PRO A 196 8.14 15.80 1.51
CA PRO A 196 8.11 14.76 0.50
C PRO A 196 8.27 13.37 1.14
N GLY A 197 7.54 12.38 0.65
CA GLY A 197 7.46 11.03 1.21
C GLY A 197 6.36 10.84 2.26
N GLU A 198 5.94 11.92 2.94
CA GLU A 198 4.98 11.81 4.04
C GLU A 198 3.53 11.73 3.58
N LEU A 199 2.79 10.76 4.14
CA LEU A 199 1.33 10.65 4.06
C LEU A 199 0.74 10.72 5.47
N PRO A 200 0.67 11.91 6.11
CA PRO A 200 0.08 12.04 7.43
C PRO A 200 -1.38 11.57 7.42
N ARG A 201 -1.71 10.69 8.38
CA ARG A 201 -3.05 10.14 8.61
C ARG A 201 -3.47 10.42 10.04
N PRO A 202 -4.79 10.46 10.33
CA PRO A 202 -5.28 10.55 11.69
C PRO A 202 -4.73 9.38 12.50
N THR A 203 -4.14 9.69 13.66
CA THR A 203 -3.63 8.66 14.56
C THR A 203 -4.28 8.78 15.94
N ILE A 204 -4.71 7.64 16.48
CA ILE A 204 -5.26 7.56 17.85
C ILE A 204 -4.22 8.01 18.87
N TRP A 205 -2.94 7.77 18.61
CA TRP A 205 -1.80 8.23 19.40
C TRP A 205 -1.68 9.76 19.50
N LYS A 206 -2.11 10.50 18.46
CA LYS A 206 -2.18 11.97 18.48
C LYS A 206 -3.56 12.48 18.92
N LEU A 207 -4.44 11.60 19.41
CA LEU A 207 -5.82 11.90 19.78
C LEU A 207 -6.65 12.47 18.59
N GLU A 208 -6.30 12.08 17.36
CA GLU A 208 -6.97 12.54 16.13
C GLU A 208 -8.05 11.54 15.72
N PHE A 209 -9.27 11.77 16.19
CA PHE A 209 -10.41 10.87 15.94
C PHE A 209 -11.21 11.20 14.68
N LYS A 210 -10.89 12.31 14.00
CA LYS A 210 -11.54 12.73 12.75
C LYS A 210 -10.49 13.12 11.70
N PRO A 211 -10.66 12.70 10.44
CA PRO A 211 -9.88 13.22 9.32
C PRO A 211 -10.00 14.75 9.21
N ASP A 212 -8.88 15.41 8.93
CA ASP A 212 -8.77 16.87 8.78
C ASP A 212 -7.85 17.16 7.60
N PRO A 213 -8.35 17.72 6.48
CA PRO A 213 -7.54 17.95 5.28
C PRO A 213 -6.42 18.97 5.49
N LYS A 214 -6.45 19.77 6.57
CA LYS A 214 -5.36 20.69 6.93
C LYS A 214 -4.17 19.98 7.57
N LYS A 215 -4.36 18.75 8.05
CA LYS A 215 -3.34 17.96 8.75
C LYS A 215 -3.04 16.63 8.08
N HIS A 216 -3.99 16.12 7.30
CA HIS A 216 -3.99 14.76 6.78
C HIS A 216 -4.17 14.75 5.27
N VAL A 217 -3.53 13.78 4.64
CA VAL A 217 -3.80 13.47 3.23
C VAL A 217 -5.10 12.66 3.18
N MET A 218 -6.05 13.09 2.36
CA MET A 218 -7.39 12.50 2.35
C MET A 218 -7.91 12.28 0.94
N LEU A 219 -8.58 11.14 0.73
CA LEU A 219 -9.36 10.88 -0.48
C LEU A 219 -10.72 11.58 -0.32
N GLN A 220 -10.93 12.63 -1.09
CA GLN A 220 -12.10 13.50 -0.99
C GLN A 220 -13.27 12.98 -1.82
N LYS A 221 -13.00 12.54 -3.04
CA LYS A 221 -14.04 12.18 -4.01
C LYS A 221 -13.56 11.10 -4.95
N VAL A 222 -14.47 10.19 -5.29
CA VAL A 222 -14.26 9.15 -6.30
C VAL A 222 -15.41 9.20 -7.30
N VAL A 223 -15.09 9.30 -8.58
CA VAL A 223 -16.06 9.34 -9.67
C VAL A 223 -15.72 8.26 -10.68
N THR A 224 -16.64 7.33 -10.92
CA THR A 224 -16.50 6.36 -12.01
C THR A 224 -16.91 7.00 -13.33
N GLN A 225 -16.23 6.62 -14.41
CA GLN A 225 -16.39 7.20 -15.73
C GLN A 225 -16.62 6.10 -16.77
N ALA A 226 -17.33 6.45 -17.83
CA ALA A 226 -17.33 5.65 -19.04
C ALA A 226 -15.94 5.68 -19.68
N GLU A 227 -15.58 4.60 -20.38
CA GLU A 227 -14.26 4.42 -20.98
C GLU A 227 -13.83 5.59 -21.88
N GLN A 228 -14.74 6.06 -22.74
CA GLN A 228 -14.47 7.20 -23.62
C GLN A 228 -14.15 8.47 -22.83
N VAL A 229 -14.95 8.78 -21.80
CA VAL A 229 -14.77 9.96 -20.95
C VAL A 229 -13.44 9.91 -20.22
N PHE A 230 -13.05 8.73 -19.74
CA PHE A 230 -11.78 8.52 -19.03
C PHE A 230 -10.57 8.81 -19.93
N TYR A 231 -10.51 8.22 -21.12
CA TYR A 231 -9.37 8.41 -22.02
C TYR A 231 -9.33 9.81 -22.65
N ASP A 232 -10.49 10.42 -22.93
CA ASP A 232 -10.56 11.81 -23.38
C ASP A 232 -10.10 12.78 -22.27
N GLY A 233 -10.45 12.50 -21.02
CA GLY A 233 -9.99 13.26 -19.86
C GLY A 233 -8.47 13.21 -19.69
N ILE A 234 -7.87 12.01 -19.82
CA ILE A 234 -6.41 11.87 -19.81
C ILE A 234 -5.80 12.63 -20.99
N LYS A 235 -6.31 12.44 -22.21
CA LYS A 235 -5.81 13.15 -23.39
C LYS A 235 -5.83 14.67 -23.20
N ALA A 236 -6.93 15.21 -22.69
CA ALA A 236 -7.06 16.64 -22.40
C ALA A 236 -5.98 17.09 -21.39
N LYS A 237 -5.77 16.34 -20.30
CA LYS A 237 -4.71 16.62 -19.33
C LYS A 237 -3.32 16.58 -19.97
N LEU A 238 -3.06 15.61 -20.85
CA LEU A 238 -1.77 15.50 -21.54
C LEU A 238 -1.52 16.69 -22.47
N ASP A 239 -2.55 17.16 -23.18
CA ASP A 239 -2.47 18.29 -24.11
C ASP A 239 -2.16 19.64 -23.41
N GLU A 240 -2.36 19.74 -22.09
CA GLU A 240 -1.93 20.88 -21.27
C GLU A 240 -0.41 20.89 -20.99
N THR A 241 0.27 19.76 -21.21
CA THR A 241 1.66 19.55 -20.80
C THR A 241 2.58 19.46 -22.01
N LYS A 242 3.82 19.95 -21.87
CA LYS A 242 4.81 19.85 -22.96
C LYS A 242 5.25 18.41 -23.23
N GLY A 243 5.37 17.61 -22.16
CA GLY A 243 5.84 16.23 -22.23
C GLY A 243 4.81 15.24 -22.77
N ARG A 244 3.50 15.51 -22.58
CA ARG A 244 2.40 14.58 -22.86
C ARG A 244 2.69 13.20 -22.24
N GLU A 245 3.02 13.20 -20.96
CA GLU A 245 3.45 12.00 -20.22
C GLU A 245 2.36 11.51 -19.28
N ALA A 246 2.28 10.20 -19.11
CA ALA A 246 1.51 9.59 -18.03
C ALA A 246 2.41 8.67 -17.21
N PHE A 247 2.09 8.51 -15.93
CA PHE A 247 2.62 7.36 -15.18
C PHE A 247 1.47 6.51 -14.63
N VAL A 248 1.72 5.21 -14.54
CA VAL A 248 0.84 4.23 -13.91
C VAL A 248 1.53 3.70 -12.65
N PHE A 249 0.94 3.96 -11.49
CA PHE A 249 1.35 3.35 -10.22
C PHE A 249 0.58 2.06 -9.96
N ILE A 250 1.30 1.00 -9.62
CA ILE A 250 0.73 -0.33 -9.32
C ILE A 250 1.15 -0.71 -7.90
N HIS A 251 0.18 -0.78 -6.99
CA HIS A 251 0.45 -1.04 -5.58
C HIS A 251 0.84 -2.50 -5.29
N GLY A 252 1.37 -2.74 -4.09
CA GLY A 252 1.74 -4.06 -3.58
C GLY A 252 0.62 -4.81 -2.83
N TYR A 253 1.00 -5.83 -2.08
CA TYR A 253 0.08 -6.64 -1.26
C TYR A 253 -0.48 -5.83 -0.08
N ASN A 254 -1.64 -6.23 0.47
CA ASN A 254 -2.21 -5.62 1.68
C ASN A 254 -2.49 -4.09 1.57
N VAL A 255 -2.81 -3.60 0.37
CA VAL A 255 -3.13 -2.17 0.15
C VAL A 255 -4.64 -1.98 -0.13
N SER A 256 -5.29 -1.02 0.51
CA SER A 256 -6.66 -0.62 0.16
C SER A 256 -6.67 0.28 -1.09
N PHE A 257 -7.80 0.39 -1.79
CA PHE A 257 -7.93 1.34 -2.91
C PHE A 257 -7.57 2.77 -2.48
N GLU A 258 -8.10 3.21 -1.33
CA GLU A 258 -7.79 4.52 -0.75
C GLU A 258 -6.28 4.69 -0.55
N SER A 259 -5.61 3.75 0.12
CA SER A 259 -4.17 3.86 0.37
C SER A 259 -3.35 3.93 -0.92
N ALA A 260 -3.75 3.18 -1.95
CA ALA A 260 -3.11 3.24 -3.26
C ALA A 260 -3.36 4.57 -3.98
N ALA A 261 -4.56 5.14 -3.86
CA ALA A 261 -4.91 6.44 -4.41
C ALA A 261 -4.10 7.57 -3.76
N LEU A 262 -4.03 7.60 -2.42
CA LEU A 262 -3.21 8.57 -1.69
C LEU A 262 -1.74 8.47 -2.11
N ARG A 263 -1.21 7.24 -2.24
CA ARG A 263 0.16 6.99 -2.66
C ARG A 263 0.43 7.47 -4.09
N THR A 264 -0.49 7.23 -5.02
CA THR A 264 -0.38 7.70 -6.40
C THR A 264 -0.32 9.23 -6.46
N ALA A 265 -1.20 9.90 -5.71
CA ALA A 265 -1.23 11.35 -5.65
C ALA A 265 0.03 11.94 -4.98
N GLN A 266 0.58 11.25 -3.97
CA GLN A 266 1.84 11.63 -3.33
C GLN A 266 3.01 11.52 -4.29
N LEU A 267 3.13 10.40 -5.02
CA LEU A 267 4.15 10.25 -6.07
C LEU A 267 4.03 11.36 -7.12
N ALA A 268 2.82 11.69 -7.57
CA ALA A 268 2.60 12.77 -8.54
C ALA A 268 3.16 14.12 -8.05
N LEU A 269 2.84 14.49 -6.81
CA LEU A 269 3.32 15.74 -6.22
C LEU A 269 4.82 15.73 -5.96
N ASP A 270 5.34 14.67 -5.35
CA ASP A 270 6.73 14.63 -4.87
C ASP A 270 7.73 14.48 -6.02
N LEU A 271 7.34 13.82 -7.11
CA LEU A 271 8.11 13.76 -8.35
C LEU A 271 7.95 15.01 -9.21
N LYS A 272 7.09 15.96 -8.79
CA LYS A 272 6.69 17.15 -9.56
C LYS A 272 6.26 16.77 -10.97
N PHE A 273 5.41 15.75 -11.07
CA PHE A 273 4.98 15.20 -12.34
C PHE A 273 3.89 16.09 -12.94
N ASP A 274 4.19 16.69 -14.09
CA ASP A 274 3.29 17.63 -14.78
C ASP A 274 2.18 16.91 -15.57
N GLY A 275 2.41 15.62 -15.89
CA GLY A 275 1.55 14.77 -16.71
C GLY A 275 0.30 14.20 -16.03
N ALA A 276 -0.21 13.08 -16.55
CA ALA A 276 -1.35 12.36 -16.00
C ALA A 276 -0.92 11.25 -15.01
N PRO A 277 -1.15 11.40 -13.70
CA PRO A 277 -0.94 10.33 -12.72
C PRO A 277 -2.11 9.35 -12.72
N ILE A 278 -1.82 8.05 -12.84
CA ILE A 278 -2.82 7.00 -12.96
C ILE A 278 -2.54 5.91 -11.93
N LEU A 279 -3.56 5.51 -11.18
CA LEU A 279 -3.53 4.33 -10.32
C LEU A 279 -4.06 3.12 -11.08
N TYR A 280 -3.32 2.01 -11.11
CA TYR A 280 -3.91 0.69 -11.36
C TYR A 280 -4.08 -0.04 -10.03
N SER A 281 -5.34 -0.29 -9.64
CA SER A 281 -5.65 -0.96 -8.37
C SER A 281 -6.25 -2.35 -8.58
N TRP A 282 -5.46 -3.37 -8.32
CA TRP A 282 -5.88 -4.77 -8.30
C TRP A 282 -6.46 -5.15 -6.92
N PRO A 283 -7.26 -6.22 -6.80
CA PRO A 283 -8.03 -6.50 -5.58
C PRO A 283 -7.16 -7.18 -4.50
N SER A 284 -6.24 -6.42 -3.88
CA SER A 284 -5.58 -6.86 -2.65
C SER A 284 -6.54 -6.74 -1.46
N ASN A 285 -6.47 -7.71 -0.55
CA ASN A 285 -7.43 -7.86 0.55
C ASN A 285 -7.23 -6.87 1.69
N GLY A 286 -6.14 -6.09 1.69
CA GLY A 286 -5.85 -5.16 2.79
C GLY A 286 -5.69 -5.88 4.13
N LYS A 287 -5.34 -7.18 4.11
CA LYS A 287 -5.05 -8.00 5.29
C LYS A 287 -3.79 -8.85 5.08
N VAL A 288 -2.93 -8.89 6.10
CA VAL A 288 -1.66 -9.66 6.09
C VAL A 288 -1.88 -11.17 5.89
N ALA A 289 -2.91 -11.74 6.52
CA ALA A 289 -3.23 -13.17 6.44
C ALA A 289 -3.72 -13.64 5.04
N ALA A 290 -3.98 -12.71 4.12
CA ALA A 290 -4.54 -13.01 2.80
C ALA A 290 -3.47 -13.16 1.69
N TYR A 291 -2.19 -13.33 2.05
CA TYR A 291 -1.06 -13.35 1.10
C TYR A 291 -1.29 -14.25 -0.13
N VAL A 292 -1.74 -15.50 0.05
CA VAL A 292 -2.00 -16.44 -1.06
C VAL A 292 -3.15 -15.97 -1.95
N VAL A 293 -4.18 -15.36 -1.35
CA VAL A 293 -5.32 -14.80 -2.09
C VAL A 293 -4.87 -13.58 -2.89
N ASP A 294 -4.07 -12.71 -2.29
CA ASP A 294 -3.49 -11.53 -2.94
C ASP A 294 -2.57 -11.94 -4.10
N HIS A 295 -1.76 -12.98 -3.93
CA HIS A 295 -0.93 -13.55 -5.00
C HIS A 295 -1.80 -13.99 -6.19
N ASN A 296 -2.84 -14.79 -5.93
CA ASN A 296 -3.78 -15.24 -6.97
C ASN A 296 -4.53 -14.07 -7.63
N ASN A 297 -4.82 -13.01 -6.87
CA ASN A 297 -5.48 -11.80 -7.35
C ASN A 297 -4.54 -10.97 -8.24
N ALA A 298 -3.28 -10.80 -7.86
CA ALA A 298 -2.27 -10.11 -8.65
C ALA A 298 -2.04 -10.83 -9.99
N VAL A 299 -1.78 -12.15 -9.97
CA VAL A 299 -1.62 -12.95 -11.18
C VAL A 299 -2.85 -12.86 -12.09
N GLY A 300 -4.05 -12.95 -11.50
CA GLY A 300 -5.31 -12.84 -12.24
C GLY A 300 -5.59 -11.44 -12.82
N SER A 301 -4.88 -10.40 -12.39
CA SER A 301 -5.06 -9.02 -12.88
C SER A 301 -4.16 -8.70 -14.09
N ALA A 302 -3.18 -9.56 -14.40
CA ALA A 302 -2.20 -9.31 -15.46
C ALA A 302 -2.83 -9.10 -16.85
N GLU A 303 -3.89 -9.84 -17.19
CA GLU A 303 -4.56 -9.71 -18.49
C GLU A 303 -5.24 -8.35 -18.64
N ARG A 304 -6.02 -7.94 -17.63
CA ARG A 304 -6.72 -6.65 -17.64
C ARG A 304 -5.73 -5.48 -17.56
N LEU A 305 -4.65 -5.64 -16.81
CA LEU A 305 -3.56 -4.66 -16.77
C LEU A 305 -2.92 -4.50 -18.15
N GLY A 306 -2.63 -5.60 -18.84
CA GLY A 306 -2.08 -5.58 -20.19
C GLY A 306 -2.99 -4.83 -21.16
N ALA A 307 -4.28 -5.20 -21.21
CA ALA A 307 -5.27 -4.54 -22.06
C ALA A 307 -5.44 -3.04 -21.72
N PHE A 308 -5.39 -2.69 -20.43
CA PHE A 308 -5.43 -1.31 -19.98
C PHE A 308 -4.22 -0.51 -20.48
N LEU A 309 -3.00 -1.03 -20.35
CA LEU A 309 -1.78 -0.36 -20.80
C LEU A 309 -1.74 -0.18 -22.31
N GLU A 310 -2.15 -1.19 -23.07
CA GLU A 310 -2.27 -1.09 -24.53
C GLU A 310 -3.27 -0.01 -24.95
N THR A 311 -4.46 -0.01 -24.34
CA THR A 311 -5.49 1.00 -24.63
C THR A 311 -5.07 2.40 -24.21
N LEU A 312 -4.38 2.53 -23.06
CA LEU A 312 -3.82 3.79 -22.58
C LEU A 312 -2.84 4.38 -23.60
N ALA A 313 -1.88 3.57 -24.08
CA ALA A 313 -0.91 3.98 -25.08
C ALA A 313 -1.58 4.34 -26.43
N ALA A 314 -2.60 3.58 -26.84
CA ALA A 314 -3.26 3.77 -28.12
C ALA A 314 -4.21 4.98 -28.17
N ARG A 315 -4.93 5.30 -27.08
CA ARG A 315 -6.05 6.27 -27.12
C ARG A 315 -5.73 7.65 -26.57
N THR A 316 -4.76 7.77 -25.67
CA THR A 316 -4.50 9.05 -24.98
C THR A 316 -3.58 9.98 -25.75
N GLY A 317 -2.82 9.46 -26.72
CA GLY A 317 -1.78 10.21 -27.41
C GLY A 317 -0.57 10.54 -26.52
N ALA A 318 -0.41 9.84 -25.39
CA ALA A 318 0.78 9.95 -24.54
C ALA A 318 2.04 9.66 -25.35
N LYS A 319 3.05 10.54 -25.22
CA LYS A 319 4.37 10.32 -25.83
C LYS A 319 5.21 9.35 -25.00
N ARG A 320 5.04 9.38 -23.68
CA ARG A 320 5.73 8.51 -22.73
C ARG A 320 4.75 8.02 -21.67
N VAL A 321 4.68 6.71 -21.50
CA VAL A 321 3.97 6.06 -20.39
C VAL A 321 5.02 5.44 -19.47
N HIS A 322 5.07 5.90 -18.23
CA HIS A 322 5.98 5.37 -17.21
C HIS A 322 5.20 4.44 -16.27
N ILE A 323 5.86 3.42 -15.71
CA ILE A 323 5.25 2.53 -14.73
C ILE A 323 6.11 2.46 -13.48
N ILE A 324 5.47 2.64 -12.34
CA ILE A 324 6.07 2.42 -11.01
C ILE A 324 5.27 1.30 -10.35
N ALA A 325 5.87 0.11 -10.21
CA ALA A 325 5.22 -1.04 -9.59
C ALA A 325 5.93 -1.45 -8.31
N HIS A 326 5.13 -1.69 -7.27
CA HIS A 326 5.65 -2.02 -5.96
C HIS A 326 5.33 -3.47 -5.58
N SER A 327 6.32 -4.18 -5.03
CA SER A 327 6.12 -5.49 -4.38
C SER A 327 5.37 -6.48 -5.27
N MET A 328 4.30 -7.08 -4.77
CA MET A 328 3.46 -8.06 -5.47
C MET A 328 2.77 -7.48 -6.72
N GLY A 329 2.65 -6.15 -6.85
CA GLY A 329 2.20 -5.51 -8.08
C GLY A 329 3.12 -5.80 -9.27
N ASN A 330 4.40 -6.08 -9.02
CA ASN A 330 5.35 -6.49 -10.06
C ASN A 330 5.00 -7.87 -10.66
N GLN A 331 4.28 -8.74 -9.95
CA GLN A 331 3.83 -10.01 -10.54
C GLN A 331 2.83 -9.77 -11.67
N ALA A 332 1.83 -8.93 -11.42
CA ALA A 332 0.84 -8.55 -12.41
C ALA A 332 1.50 -7.83 -13.59
N LEU A 333 2.41 -6.87 -13.30
CA LEU A 333 3.08 -6.09 -14.33
C LEU A 333 3.99 -6.94 -15.21
N CYS A 334 4.89 -7.72 -14.62
CA CYS A 334 5.84 -8.53 -15.40
C CYS A 334 5.10 -9.51 -16.31
N ALA A 335 4.05 -10.17 -15.81
CA ALA A 335 3.22 -11.06 -16.61
C ALA A 335 2.45 -10.31 -17.72
N ALA A 336 1.94 -9.12 -17.43
CA ALA A 336 1.23 -8.30 -18.43
C ALA A 336 2.16 -7.86 -19.58
N LEU A 337 3.35 -7.34 -19.24
CA LEU A 337 4.32 -6.87 -20.23
C LEU A 337 4.93 -8.02 -21.04
N ASP A 338 5.21 -9.16 -20.40
CA ASP A 338 5.70 -10.35 -21.10
C ASP A 338 4.70 -10.84 -22.15
N ARG A 339 3.42 -10.93 -21.79
CA ARG A 339 2.34 -11.29 -22.73
C ARG A 339 2.17 -10.27 -23.84
N LEU A 340 2.10 -8.98 -23.50
CA LEU A 340 1.99 -7.91 -24.50
C LEU A 340 3.13 -8.00 -25.50
N SER A 341 4.36 -8.25 -25.04
CA SER A 341 5.56 -8.33 -25.90
C SER A 341 5.45 -9.31 -27.06
N LEU A 342 4.56 -10.31 -26.98
CA LEU A 342 4.29 -11.28 -28.05
C LEU A 342 3.51 -10.67 -29.22
N THR A 343 2.83 -9.56 -29.00
CA THR A 343 1.91 -8.93 -29.96
C THR A 343 2.37 -7.55 -30.47
N LEU A 344 3.35 -6.92 -29.81
CA LEU A 344 3.74 -5.52 -30.09
C LEU A 344 4.43 -5.30 -31.45
N GLY A 345 4.84 -6.36 -32.16
CA GLY A 345 5.54 -6.23 -33.44
C GLY A 345 6.83 -5.39 -33.37
N GLY A 346 7.45 -5.30 -32.19
CA GLY A 346 8.64 -4.48 -31.93
C GLY A 346 8.37 -3.09 -31.33
N SER A 347 7.10 -2.67 -31.22
CA SER A 347 6.72 -1.42 -30.56
C SER A 347 6.97 -1.47 -29.05
N LYS A 348 7.30 -0.33 -28.44
CA LYS A 348 7.33 -0.17 -26.98
C LYS A 348 6.03 0.48 -26.53
N VAL A 349 5.32 -0.17 -25.62
CA VAL A 349 4.09 0.38 -25.01
C VAL A 349 4.40 1.18 -23.75
N VAL A 350 5.58 0.97 -23.17
CA VAL A 350 6.03 1.64 -21.95
C VAL A 350 7.40 2.27 -22.19
N HIS A 351 7.59 3.47 -21.67
CA HIS A 351 8.84 4.21 -21.76
C HIS A 351 9.81 3.80 -20.63
N HIS A 352 9.42 4.02 -19.37
CA HIS A 352 10.20 3.58 -18.21
C HIS A 352 9.40 2.61 -17.35
N VAL A 353 10.06 1.55 -16.85
CA VAL A 353 9.53 0.67 -15.80
C VAL A 353 10.44 0.75 -14.58
N ALA A 354 9.91 1.16 -13.44
CA ALA A 354 10.55 1.08 -12.13
C ALA A 354 9.91 -0.07 -11.33
N LEU A 355 10.66 -1.16 -11.17
CA LEU A 355 10.29 -2.33 -10.35
C LEU A 355 10.81 -2.12 -8.93
N ALA A 356 9.97 -1.60 -8.04
CA ALA A 356 10.32 -1.36 -6.65
C ALA A 356 10.03 -2.60 -5.79
N ALA A 357 11.05 -3.09 -5.08
CA ALA A 357 10.94 -4.23 -4.16
C ALA A 357 10.26 -5.46 -4.80
N PRO A 358 10.66 -5.94 -5.99
CA PRO A 358 9.82 -6.87 -6.74
C PRO A 358 9.65 -8.21 -6.03
N ASP A 359 8.42 -8.46 -5.56
CA ASP A 359 7.99 -9.75 -5.02
C ASP A 359 7.55 -10.69 -6.16
N VAL A 360 8.46 -10.97 -7.09
CA VAL A 360 8.30 -11.92 -8.20
C VAL A 360 9.26 -13.08 -7.96
N ASP A 361 8.91 -14.30 -8.36
CA ASP A 361 9.87 -15.40 -8.32
C ASP A 361 11.09 -15.07 -9.19
N ALA A 362 12.30 -15.30 -8.68
CA ALA A 362 13.52 -14.87 -9.36
C ALA A 362 13.69 -15.53 -10.73
N ASP A 363 13.35 -16.82 -10.86
CA ASP A 363 13.48 -17.56 -12.12
C ASP A 363 12.37 -17.18 -13.09
N GLN A 364 11.14 -17.00 -12.60
CA GLN A 364 10.06 -16.46 -13.42
C GLN A 364 10.39 -15.05 -13.92
N PHE A 365 10.97 -14.19 -13.07
CA PHE A 365 11.41 -12.87 -13.51
C PHE A 365 12.50 -12.95 -14.57
N ARG A 366 13.50 -13.84 -14.42
CA ARG A 366 14.53 -14.06 -15.46
C ARG A 366 13.90 -14.47 -16.78
N GLN A 367 12.89 -15.33 -16.76
CA GLN A 367 12.16 -15.75 -17.97
C GLN A 367 11.38 -14.59 -18.61
N MET A 368 10.58 -13.87 -17.82
CA MET A 368 9.75 -12.75 -18.28
C MET A 368 10.56 -11.49 -18.64
N SER A 369 11.77 -11.33 -18.10
CA SER A 369 12.59 -10.11 -18.27
C SER A 369 12.81 -9.75 -19.73
N LYS A 370 12.92 -10.76 -20.62
CA LYS A 370 13.04 -10.54 -22.07
C LYS A 370 11.79 -9.89 -22.64
N GLY A 371 10.60 -10.34 -22.26
CA GLY A 371 9.33 -9.74 -22.69
C GLY A 371 9.12 -8.37 -22.08
N VAL A 372 9.42 -8.20 -20.80
CA VAL A 372 9.39 -6.89 -20.12
C VAL A 372 10.30 -5.88 -20.83
N CYS A 373 11.55 -6.24 -21.13
CA CYS A 373 12.49 -5.40 -21.86
C CYS A 373 12.11 -5.21 -23.33
N LYS A 374 11.29 -6.09 -23.92
CA LYS A 374 10.71 -5.89 -25.26
C LYS A 374 9.57 -4.89 -25.23
N ALA A 375 8.75 -4.87 -24.18
CA ALA A 375 7.61 -3.95 -24.04
C ALA A 375 7.98 -2.56 -23.52
N ALA A 376 9.07 -2.44 -22.76
CA ALA A 376 9.58 -1.20 -22.19
C ALA A 376 10.83 -0.66 -22.94
N ALA A 377 11.02 0.66 -22.98
CA ALA A 377 12.26 1.24 -23.51
C ALA A 377 13.43 1.09 -22.51
N THR A 378 13.17 1.23 -21.22
CA THR A 378 14.13 0.94 -20.15
C THR A 378 13.44 0.37 -18.92
N VAL A 379 14.19 -0.41 -18.14
CA VAL A 379 13.72 -1.07 -16.92
C VAL A 379 14.75 -0.87 -15.82
N THR A 380 14.33 -0.36 -14.67
CA THR A 380 15.16 -0.27 -13.46
C THR A 380 14.53 -1.10 -12.36
N LEU A 381 15.33 -1.93 -11.71
CA LEU A 381 14.92 -2.80 -10.60
C LEU A 381 15.58 -2.33 -9.31
N TYR A 382 14.78 -1.99 -8.31
CA TYR A 382 15.24 -1.62 -6.98
C TYR A 382 15.01 -2.76 -6.00
N ALA A 383 16.07 -3.25 -5.39
CA ALA A 383 16.02 -4.38 -4.48
C ALA A 383 16.94 -4.13 -3.28
N SER A 384 16.61 -4.75 -2.16
CA SER A 384 17.37 -4.61 -0.92
C SER A 384 17.41 -5.92 -0.18
N SER A 385 18.59 -6.31 0.26
CA SER A 385 18.80 -7.48 1.11
C SER A 385 18.27 -7.29 2.54
N LYS A 386 17.85 -6.07 2.90
CA LYS A 386 17.26 -5.74 4.21
C LYS A 386 15.73 -5.72 4.20
N ASP A 387 15.08 -5.98 3.06
CA ASP A 387 13.61 -5.96 2.96
C ASP A 387 12.99 -7.18 3.66
N LEU A 388 12.47 -6.96 4.88
CA LEU A 388 11.87 -8.01 5.71
C LEU A 388 10.66 -8.67 5.05
N ALA A 389 9.87 -7.93 4.26
CA ALA A 389 8.70 -8.47 3.59
C ALA A 389 9.09 -9.39 2.42
N ILE A 390 10.14 -9.05 1.68
CA ILE A 390 10.69 -9.93 0.63
C ILE A 390 11.30 -11.19 1.23
N ARG A 391 11.98 -11.10 2.38
CA ARG A 391 12.47 -12.26 3.14
C ARG A 391 11.32 -13.15 3.62
N ALA A 392 10.27 -12.55 4.15
CA ALA A 392 9.07 -13.27 4.56
C ALA A 392 8.40 -13.96 3.36
N SER A 393 8.29 -13.27 2.22
CA SER A 393 7.78 -13.85 0.96
C SER A 393 8.62 -15.04 0.52
N LYS A 394 9.96 -14.93 0.50
CA LYS A 394 10.87 -16.05 0.19
C LYS A 394 10.61 -17.25 1.08
N LYS A 395 10.42 -17.04 2.39
CA LYS A 395 10.14 -18.11 3.36
C LYS A 395 8.78 -18.77 3.10
N VAL A 396 7.75 -17.99 2.76
CA VAL A 396 6.41 -18.51 2.43
C VAL A 396 6.40 -19.28 1.11
N ASN A 397 7.07 -18.77 0.08
CA ASN A 397 7.06 -19.36 -1.27
C ASN A 397 8.11 -20.46 -1.47
N GLY A 398 9.10 -20.58 -0.57
CA GLY A 398 10.17 -21.58 -0.66
C GLY A 398 11.24 -21.30 -1.71
N HIS A 399 11.12 -20.20 -2.46
CA HIS A 399 12.01 -19.85 -3.58
C HIS A 399 12.50 -18.39 -3.50
N PRO A 400 13.70 -18.09 -4.02
CA PRO A 400 14.21 -16.72 -4.08
C PRO A 400 13.28 -15.77 -4.83
N ARG A 401 13.24 -14.51 -4.40
CA ARG A 401 12.45 -13.46 -5.05
C ARG A 401 13.36 -12.59 -5.90
N ALA A 402 12.82 -11.90 -6.90
CA ALA A 402 13.57 -10.98 -7.75
C ALA A 402 14.21 -9.83 -6.94
N GLY A 403 13.63 -9.51 -5.77
CA GLY A 403 14.19 -8.60 -4.79
C GLY A 403 15.28 -9.19 -3.87
N GLU A 404 15.42 -10.52 -3.74
CA GLU A 404 16.44 -11.14 -2.88
C GLU A 404 16.75 -12.62 -3.23
N PRO A 405 18.01 -12.97 -3.60
CA PRO A 405 19.15 -12.06 -3.79
C PRO A 405 18.97 -11.18 -5.04
N LEU A 406 19.80 -10.14 -5.19
CA LEU A 406 19.77 -9.24 -6.35
C LEU A 406 19.76 -10.02 -7.67
N VAL A 407 18.69 -9.86 -8.44
CA VAL A 407 18.60 -10.43 -9.79
C VAL A 407 19.21 -9.44 -10.79
N ILE A 408 20.31 -9.86 -11.41
CA ILE A 408 20.96 -9.16 -12.52
C ILE A 408 20.62 -9.91 -13.81
N VAL A 409 20.04 -9.19 -14.78
CA VAL A 409 19.66 -9.70 -16.11
C VAL A 409 19.95 -8.66 -17.19
N PRO A 410 20.29 -9.06 -18.43
CA PRO A 410 20.52 -8.11 -19.52
C PRO A 410 19.29 -7.23 -19.79
N GLY A 411 19.53 -5.93 -19.99
CA GLY A 411 18.47 -4.96 -20.32
C GLY A 411 17.75 -4.36 -19.11
N VAL A 412 18.10 -4.77 -17.88
CA VAL A 412 17.57 -4.21 -16.63
C VAL A 412 18.70 -3.55 -15.84
N ASP A 413 18.52 -2.29 -15.49
CA ASP A 413 19.39 -1.59 -14.54
C ASP A 413 19.03 -2.05 -13.12
N THR A 414 19.82 -2.96 -12.56
CA THR A 414 19.64 -3.44 -11.17
C THR A 414 20.31 -2.48 -10.19
N VAL A 415 19.54 -1.98 -9.22
CA VAL A 415 19.96 -1.06 -8.17
C VAL A 415 19.79 -1.72 -6.80
N ASP A 416 20.89 -1.88 -6.07
CA ASP A 416 20.91 -2.28 -4.68
C ASP A 416 20.63 -1.08 -3.77
N ALA A 417 19.48 -1.13 -3.14
CA ALA A 417 18.97 -0.15 -2.20
C ALA A 417 19.22 -0.55 -0.73
N SER A 418 20.05 -1.57 -0.46
CA SER A 418 20.40 -1.99 0.91
C SER A 418 21.14 -0.93 1.73
N ALA A 419 21.75 0.05 1.07
CA ALA A 419 22.53 1.13 1.69
C ALA A 419 21.71 2.36 2.07
N VAL A 420 20.48 2.52 1.55
CA VAL A 420 19.62 3.66 1.90
C VAL A 420 18.90 3.39 3.23
N GLY A 421 18.61 4.44 4.02
CA GLY A 421 18.59 4.50 5.50
C GLY A 421 17.68 3.55 6.32
N THR A 422 17.52 3.82 7.61
CA THR A 422 16.83 2.91 8.57
C THR A 422 15.32 2.74 8.34
N ASP A 423 14.69 3.68 7.63
CA ASP A 423 13.25 3.62 7.26
C ASP A 423 12.96 2.52 6.22
N PHE A 424 14.01 1.91 5.68
CA PHE A 424 13.99 0.78 4.75
C PHE A 424 13.63 -0.58 5.37
N LEU A 425 13.57 -0.66 6.71
CA LEU A 425 12.95 -1.80 7.39
C LEU A 425 11.46 -1.90 7.04
N SER A 426 10.84 -0.77 6.68
CA SER A 426 9.47 -0.73 6.19
C SER A 426 9.41 -1.02 4.69
N HIS A 427 8.48 -1.86 4.28
CA HIS A 427 8.16 -2.17 2.89
C HIS A 427 7.58 -0.96 2.10
N GLY A 428 7.68 0.27 2.63
CA GLY A 428 7.22 1.52 2.02
C GLY A 428 8.35 2.43 1.49
N TYR A 429 9.61 2.03 1.67
CA TYR A 429 10.79 2.86 1.35
C TYR A 429 10.83 3.44 -0.05
N PHE A 430 10.23 2.77 -1.03
CA PHE A 430 10.29 3.20 -2.43
C PHE A 430 9.63 4.56 -2.67
N SER A 431 8.68 4.91 -1.81
CA SER A 431 7.92 6.16 -1.87
C SER A 431 8.18 7.10 -0.71
N ASP A 432 8.78 6.60 0.37
CA ASP A 432 8.95 7.33 1.62
C ASP A 432 10.40 7.83 1.78
N ASP A 433 11.38 7.15 1.16
CA ASP A 433 12.77 7.56 1.16
C ASP A 433 13.06 8.60 0.07
N ARG A 434 13.73 9.67 0.48
CA ARG A 434 14.10 10.78 -0.41
C ARG A 434 15.07 10.36 -1.52
N SER A 435 16.07 9.53 -1.22
CA SER A 435 17.05 9.07 -2.20
C SER A 435 16.39 8.24 -3.29
N MET A 436 15.40 7.45 -2.91
CA MET A 436 14.60 6.62 -3.82
C MET A 436 13.68 7.49 -4.69
N LEU A 437 12.93 8.43 -4.10
CA LEU A 437 12.15 9.41 -4.85
C LEU A 437 13.01 10.23 -5.83
N GLU A 438 14.21 10.65 -5.42
CA GLU A 438 15.16 11.36 -6.28
C GLU A 438 15.68 10.48 -7.42
N ASP A 439 15.91 9.19 -7.21
CA ASP A 439 16.29 8.28 -8.31
C ASP A 439 15.13 8.03 -9.28
N ILE A 440 13.90 7.82 -8.79
CA ILE A 440 12.71 7.69 -9.65
C ILE A 440 12.46 8.98 -10.43
N TYR A 441 12.68 10.15 -9.81
CA TYR A 441 12.63 11.44 -10.49
C TYR A 441 13.60 11.51 -11.68
N ASN A 442 14.79 10.94 -11.52
CA ASN A 442 15.81 10.84 -12.57
C ASN A 442 15.47 9.78 -13.63
N VAL A 443 14.90 8.63 -13.23
CA VAL A 443 14.38 7.60 -14.16
C VAL A 443 13.38 8.23 -15.10
N ILE A 444 12.36 8.93 -14.58
CA ILE A 444 11.28 9.50 -15.39
C ILE A 444 11.80 10.56 -16.39
N ARG A 445 12.99 11.11 -16.15
CA ARG A 445 13.65 12.12 -16.99
C ARG A 445 14.71 11.56 -17.93
N ASP A 446 14.68 10.25 -18.21
CA ASP A 446 15.60 9.60 -19.13
C ASP A 446 17.08 9.69 -18.68
N VAL A 447 17.38 9.91 -17.39
CA VAL A 447 18.77 9.93 -16.91
C VAL A 447 19.27 8.48 -16.79
N PRO A 448 20.32 8.08 -17.56
CA PRO A 448 20.85 6.73 -17.49
C PRO A 448 21.39 6.43 -16.08
N ALA A 449 21.27 5.19 -15.61
CA ALA A 449 21.70 4.80 -14.26
C ALA A 449 23.17 5.19 -13.96
N SER A 450 24.06 5.10 -14.96
CA SER A 450 25.47 5.52 -14.85
C SER A 450 25.70 7.01 -14.64
N GLN A 451 24.70 7.86 -14.91
CA GLN A 451 24.74 9.31 -14.77
C GLN A 451 23.93 9.82 -13.58
N ARG A 452 23.22 8.94 -12.85
CA ARG A 452 22.44 9.33 -11.66
C ARG A 452 23.38 9.59 -10.50
N PHE A 453 23.34 10.82 -9.98
CA PHE A 453 24.32 11.34 -9.01
C PHE A 453 24.43 10.51 -7.73
N ASN A 454 23.32 9.93 -7.28
CA ASN A 454 23.19 9.11 -6.07
C ASN A 454 23.55 7.64 -6.29
N LEU A 455 23.92 7.22 -7.51
CA LEU A 455 24.33 5.85 -7.82
C LEU A 455 25.85 5.74 -8.04
N LYS A 456 26.41 4.59 -7.67
CA LYS A 456 27.76 4.16 -8.03
C LYS A 456 27.72 2.76 -8.65
N PRO A 457 28.46 2.49 -9.73
CA PRO A 457 28.51 1.17 -10.34
C PRO A 457 29.21 0.17 -9.42
N ALA A 458 28.75 -1.07 -9.45
CA ALA A 458 29.31 -2.22 -8.77
C ALA A 458 29.21 -3.46 -9.68
N SER A 459 29.89 -4.54 -9.32
CA SER A 459 29.90 -5.77 -10.14
C SER A 459 29.96 -7.02 -9.28
N THR A 460 29.33 -8.09 -9.78
CA THR A 460 29.46 -9.46 -9.28
C THR A 460 29.80 -10.40 -10.43
N THR A 461 30.00 -11.69 -10.14
CA THR A 461 30.12 -12.73 -11.17
C THR A 461 28.86 -12.83 -12.06
N ALA A 462 27.71 -12.38 -11.59
CA ALA A 462 26.45 -12.36 -12.34
C ALA A 462 26.29 -11.13 -13.26
N GLY A 463 27.14 -10.10 -13.12
CA GLY A 463 27.13 -8.89 -13.96
C GLY A 463 27.28 -7.59 -13.18
N GLY A 464 27.18 -6.47 -13.91
CA GLY A 464 27.19 -5.12 -13.36
C GLY A 464 25.83 -4.75 -12.74
N TYR A 465 25.87 -3.95 -11.67
CA TYR A 465 24.71 -3.39 -11.00
C TYR A 465 25.08 -2.02 -10.41
N PHE A 466 24.13 -1.32 -9.81
CA PHE A 466 24.34 -0.03 -9.16
C PHE A 466 24.01 -0.13 -7.68
N ILE A 467 24.66 0.68 -6.87
CA ILE A 467 24.36 0.80 -5.44
C ILE A 467 24.19 2.28 -5.11
N PHE A 468 23.34 2.61 -4.14
CA PHE A 468 23.25 3.99 -3.64
C PHE A 468 24.57 4.42 -2.98
N ARG A 469 24.89 5.70 -3.09
CA ARG A 469 26.17 6.26 -2.64
C ARG A 469 26.31 6.29 -1.13
#